data_AF-A0A173LY29-F1
#
_entry.id   AF-A0A173LY29-F1
#
_cell.length_a   1.000
_cell.length_b   1.000
_cell.length_c   1.000
_cell.angle_alpha   90.00
_cell.angle_beta   90.00
_cell.angle_gamma   90.00
#
_symmetry.space_group_name_H-M   'P 1'
#
loop_
_entity.id
_entity.type
_entity.pdbx_description
1 polymer ?
#
loop_
_entity_poly.entity_id
_entity_poly.type
_entity_poly.pdbx_seq_one_letter_code
_entity_poly.pdbx_strand_id
1 'polypeptide(L)'
;MSVQRKQLVGYSAIALVVLAALILIAQWLRTLPEVERFITTYPGTTPLPENAPVGIPAWLAWQHFLNFFFLLFVIRTGWIIRSKKRPPAFWTPTKFRLNKNAPAQRIGLYHWFHIQMDFLWVLNGVIFIVLLFVTGQWMRIVPTSWDVFPNALSAGLQYASLDWPSDNAWVNYNSLQVLAYFLTVFIAAPIAIKTGLRLSPLWPKEGWMHRVFPEKLARSLHVIVLFYFFVFIVVHVTLVFTTGALRNLNIMFAGNDGTSWLGAGMFALSVVAMVIGWLLMRPSILKPIAAFSGKVQG
;
A
#
# COMPACT_ATOMS: atom_id res chain seq x y z
N MET A 1 -4.63 -9.04 -34.38
CA MET A 1 -4.25 -8.52 -33.04
C MET A 1 -3.60 -7.15 -33.19
N SER A 2 -4.02 -6.14 -32.43
CA SER A 2 -3.43 -4.78 -32.51
C SER A 2 -1.94 -4.79 -32.11
N VAL A 3 -1.16 -3.85 -32.65
CA VAL A 3 0.29 -3.69 -32.36
C VAL A 3 0.54 -3.62 -30.84
N GLN A 4 -0.30 -2.89 -30.11
CA GLN A 4 -0.29 -2.82 -28.65
C GLN A 4 -0.46 -4.19 -27.96
N ARG A 5 -1.34 -5.05 -28.49
CA ARG A 5 -1.56 -6.39 -27.93
C ARG A 5 -0.36 -7.32 -28.19
N LYS A 6 0.31 -7.18 -29.34
CA LYS A 6 1.55 -7.92 -29.63
C LYS A 6 2.71 -7.45 -28.74
N GLN A 7 2.84 -6.14 -28.51
CA GLN A 7 3.83 -5.58 -27.59
C GLN A 7 3.59 -6.03 -26.14
N LEU A 8 2.33 -5.99 -25.68
CA LEU A 8 1.96 -6.50 -24.35
C LEU A 8 2.31 -7.98 -24.18
N VAL A 9 1.99 -8.82 -25.18
CA VAL A 9 2.35 -10.25 -25.16
C VAL A 9 3.87 -10.44 -25.12
N GLY A 10 4.61 -9.65 -25.91
CA GLY A 10 6.08 -9.68 -25.91
C GLY A 10 6.68 -9.31 -24.54
N TYR A 11 6.21 -8.23 -23.92
CA TYR A 11 6.67 -7.83 -22.59
C TYR A 11 6.31 -8.85 -21.51
N SER A 12 5.11 -9.44 -21.57
CA SER A 12 4.71 -10.51 -20.65
C SER A 12 5.59 -11.74 -20.79
N ALA A 13 5.92 -12.16 -22.01
CA ALA A 13 6.80 -13.30 -22.24
C ALA A 13 8.21 -13.04 -21.70
N ILE A 14 8.78 -11.85 -21.95
CA ILE A 14 10.09 -11.45 -21.41
C ILE A 14 10.05 -11.46 -19.87
N ALA A 15 9.01 -10.88 -19.27
CA ALA A 15 8.88 -10.84 -17.81
C ALA A 15 8.82 -12.25 -17.20
N LEU A 16 8.12 -13.18 -17.84
CA LEU A 16 8.05 -14.59 -17.40
C LEU A 16 9.40 -15.30 -17.53
N VAL A 17 10.13 -15.09 -18.63
CA VAL A 17 11.47 -15.66 -18.82
C VAL A 17 12.43 -15.13 -17.77
N VAL A 18 12.42 -13.81 -17.51
CA VAL A 18 13.24 -13.19 -16.47
C VAL A 18 12.89 -13.75 -15.09
N LEU A 19 11.60 -13.88 -14.77
CA LEU A 19 11.16 -14.46 -13.50
C LEU A 19 11.63 -15.92 -13.34
N ALA A 20 11.48 -16.74 -14.37
CA ALA A 20 11.94 -18.12 -14.36
C ALA A 20 13.46 -18.21 -14.19
N ALA A 21 14.22 -17.36 -14.88
CA ALA A 21 15.66 -17.29 -14.74
C ALA A 21 16.07 -16.90 -13.31
N LEU A 22 15.40 -15.90 -12.70
CA LEU A 22 15.66 -15.49 -11.32
C LEU A 22 15.40 -16.61 -10.32
N ILE A 23 14.31 -17.38 -10.50
CA ILE A 23 13.99 -18.53 -9.65
C ILE A 23 15.08 -19.61 -9.77
N LEU A 24 15.46 -19.97 -11.00
CA LEU A 24 16.48 -21.00 -11.24
C LEU A 24 17.85 -20.57 -10.69
N ILE A 25 18.22 -19.29 -10.84
CA ILE A 25 19.44 -18.74 -10.24
C ILE A 25 19.37 -18.82 -8.72
N ALA A 26 18.24 -18.44 -8.10
CA ALA A 26 18.07 -18.51 -6.65
C ALA A 26 18.15 -19.95 -6.12
N GLN A 27 17.53 -20.91 -6.83
CA GLN A 27 17.63 -22.33 -6.51
C GLN A 27 19.06 -22.86 -6.64
N TRP A 28 19.76 -22.48 -7.71
CA TRP A 28 21.16 -22.84 -7.90
C TRP A 28 22.06 -22.21 -6.81
N LEU A 29 21.88 -20.94 -6.48
CA LEU A 29 22.66 -20.29 -5.41
C LEU A 29 22.52 -21.04 -4.09
N ARG A 30 21.33 -21.55 -3.76
CA ARG A 30 21.09 -22.32 -2.53
C ARG A 30 21.80 -23.67 -2.47
N THR A 31 22.33 -24.20 -3.59
CA THR A 31 23.14 -25.42 -3.56
C THR A 31 24.60 -25.16 -3.20
N LEU A 32 25.01 -23.89 -3.12
CA LEU A 32 26.37 -23.50 -2.77
C LEU A 32 26.56 -23.53 -1.24
N PRO A 33 27.61 -24.18 -0.69
CA PRO A 33 27.83 -24.29 0.75
C PRO A 33 27.93 -22.94 1.49
N GLU A 34 28.47 -21.92 0.82
CA GLU A 34 28.58 -20.57 1.41
C GLU A 34 27.22 -19.88 1.56
N VAL A 35 26.30 -20.14 0.64
CA VAL A 35 24.94 -19.60 0.69
C VAL A 35 24.13 -20.32 1.75
N GLU A 36 24.28 -21.64 1.88
CA GLU A 36 23.69 -22.41 2.96
C GLU A 36 24.14 -21.87 4.33
N ARG A 37 25.46 -21.69 4.53
CA ARG A 37 26.03 -21.11 5.75
C ARG A 37 25.51 -19.69 6.03
N PHE A 38 25.37 -18.88 4.98
CA PHE A 38 24.79 -17.54 5.11
C PHE A 38 23.34 -17.60 5.59
N ILE A 39 22.50 -18.47 5.02
CA ILE A 39 21.10 -18.66 5.45
C ILE A 39 21.03 -19.21 6.88
N THR A 40 21.92 -20.13 7.27
CA THR A 40 21.98 -20.63 8.65
C THR A 40 22.37 -19.53 9.65
N THR A 41 23.30 -18.65 9.26
CA THR A 41 23.72 -17.51 10.09
C THR A 41 22.63 -16.43 10.18
N TYR A 42 21.91 -16.22 9.08
CA TYR A 42 20.84 -15.24 8.95
C TYR A 42 19.54 -15.94 8.52
N PRO A 43 18.78 -16.50 9.47
CA PRO A 43 17.60 -17.33 9.16
C PRO A 43 16.45 -16.55 8.51
N GLY A 44 16.51 -15.22 8.51
CA GLY A 44 15.52 -14.34 7.89
C GLY A 44 14.79 -13.45 8.90
N THR A 45 14.93 -13.70 10.20
CA THR A 45 14.29 -12.93 11.28
C THR A 45 15.34 -12.28 12.18
N THR A 46 14.97 -11.18 12.81
CA THR A 46 15.78 -10.52 13.85
C THR A 46 14.99 -10.49 15.15
N PRO A 47 15.57 -10.79 16.31
CA PRO A 47 14.83 -10.79 17.57
C PRO A 47 14.24 -9.39 17.83
N LEU A 48 12.99 -9.36 18.28
CA LEU A 48 12.37 -8.13 18.75
C LEU A 48 12.91 -7.78 20.15
N PRO A 49 12.87 -6.50 20.55
CA PRO A 49 13.12 -6.10 21.93
C PRO A 49 12.27 -6.90 22.92
N GLU A 50 12.80 -7.18 24.12
CA GLU A 50 12.11 -8.03 25.13
C GLU A 50 10.74 -7.50 25.53
N ASN A 51 10.54 -6.18 25.47
CA ASN A 51 9.28 -5.51 25.78
C ASN A 51 8.35 -5.34 24.56
N ALA A 52 8.68 -5.93 23.41
CA ALA A 52 7.84 -5.84 22.22
C ALA A 52 6.53 -6.61 22.42
N PRO A 53 5.38 -6.04 22.03
CA PRO A 53 4.11 -6.72 22.15
C PRO A 53 4.02 -7.92 21.20
N VAL A 54 3.49 -9.03 21.71
CA VAL A 54 3.21 -10.25 20.93
C VAL A 54 1.77 -10.23 20.43
N GLY A 55 1.56 -10.77 19.23
CA GLY A 55 0.25 -10.85 18.60
C GLY A 55 -0.22 -9.56 17.95
N ILE A 56 -1.43 -9.64 17.39
CA ILE A 56 -2.03 -8.58 16.58
C ILE A 56 -3.27 -8.05 17.30
N PRO A 57 -3.26 -6.80 17.80
CA PRO A 57 -4.40 -6.24 18.48
C PRO A 57 -5.55 -5.95 17.49
N ALA A 58 -6.79 -6.00 17.97
CA ALA A 58 -7.98 -5.79 17.14
C ALA A 58 -7.93 -4.48 16.34
N TRP A 59 -7.31 -3.43 16.92
CA TRP A 59 -7.19 -2.16 16.21
C TRP A 59 -6.37 -2.24 14.94
N LEU A 60 -5.35 -3.10 14.92
CA LEU A 60 -4.49 -3.28 13.77
C LEU A 60 -5.25 -3.97 12.63
N ALA A 61 -6.18 -4.89 12.96
CA ALA A 61 -7.04 -5.56 11.99
C ALA A 61 -7.97 -4.58 11.27
N TRP A 62 -8.71 -3.72 12.00
CA TRP A 62 -9.59 -2.75 11.34
C TRP A 62 -8.82 -1.63 10.63
N GLN A 63 -7.65 -1.23 11.14
CA GLN A 63 -6.76 -0.26 10.47
C GLN A 63 -6.26 -0.84 9.14
N HIS A 64 -5.89 -2.12 9.13
CA HIS A 64 -5.47 -2.82 7.92
C HIS A 64 -6.59 -2.86 6.87
N PHE A 65 -7.82 -3.21 7.29
CA PHE A 65 -8.99 -3.17 6.40
C PHE A 65 -9.23 -1.77 5.82
N LEU A 66 -9.33 -0.74 6.68
CA LEU A 66 -9.58 0.63 6.24
C LEU A 66 -8.49 1.13 5.29
N ASN A 67 -7.23 0.81 5.58
CA ASN A 67 -6.11 1.18 4.73
C ASN A 67 -6.23 0.58 3.33
N PHE A 68 -6.49 -0.73 3.22
CA PHE A 68 -6.68 -1.39 1.93
C PHE A 68 -7.95 -0.92 1.21
N PHE A 69 -9.03 -0.66 1.95
CA PHE A 69 -10.28 -0.10 1.41
C PHE A 69 -10.06 1.28 0.79
N PHE A 70 -9.37 2.21 1.47
CA PHE A 70 -9.10 3.53 0.90
C PHE A 70 -8.11 3.45 -0.26
N LEU A 71 -7.04 2.67 -0.13
CA LEU A 71 -6.04 2.50 -1.20
C LEU A 71 -6.66 1.99 -2.51
N LEU A 72 -7.67 1.11 -2.45
CA LEU A 72 -8.43 0.68 -3.63
C LEU A 72 -8.93 1.88 -4.44
N PHE A 73 -9.58 2.84 -3.77
CA PHE A 73 -10.16 4.01 -4.42
C PHE A 73 -9.11 5.02 -4.83
N VAL A 74 -8.10 5.27 -3.99
CA VAL A 74 -6.98 6.17 -4.28
C VAL A 74 -6.23 5.70 -5.54
N ILE A 75 -5.86 4.42 -5.62
CA ILE A 75 -5.16 3.84 -6.77
C ILE A 75 -6.03 3.92 -8.03
N ARG A 76 -7.29 3.50 -7.93
CA ARG A 76 -8.22 3.52 -9.07
C ARG A 76 -8.41 4.93 -9.63
N THR A 77 -8.69 5.89 -8.76
CA THR A 77 -8.89 7.28 -9.17
C THR A 77 -7.60 7.92 -9.66
N GLY A 78 -6.44 7.61 -9.06
CA GLY A 78 -5.13 8.02 -9.54
C GLY A 78 -4.87 7.55 -10.98
N TRP A 79 -5.23 6.31 -11.31
CA TRP A 79 -5.14 5.79 -12.68
C TRP A 79 -6.07 6.52 -13.65
N ILE A 80 -7.32 6.77 -13.25
CA ILE A 80 -8.30 7.52 -14.06
C ILE A 80 -7.79 8.94 -14.33
N ILE A 81 -7.32 9.65 -13.31
CA ILE A 81 -6.77 11.00 -13.40
C ILE A 81 -5.58 11.01 -14.38
N ARG A 82 -4.67 10.04 -14.23
CA ARG A 82 -3.49 9.90 -15.09
C ARG A 82 -3.85 9.63 -16.55
N SER A 83 -4.98 8.98 -16.83
CA SER A 83 -5.44 8.70 -18.20
C SER A 83 -5.81 9.96 -19.00
N LYS A 84 -5.93 11.12 -18.34
CA LYS A 84 -6.35 12.42 -18.92
C LYS A 84 -7.71 12.39 -19.62
N LYS A 85 -8.53 11.36 -19.39
CA LYS A 85 -9.91 11.31 -19.88
C LYS A 85 -10.73 12.43 -19.25
N ARG A 86 -11.63 13.03 -20.05
CA ARG A 86 -12.55 14.07 -19.55
C ARG A 86 -13.41 13.49 -18.42
N PRO A 87 -13.49 14.15 -17.26
CA PRO A 87 -14.32 13.67 -16.17
C PRO A 87 -15.82 13.79 -16.50
N PRO A 88 -16.67 12.93 -15.94
CA PRO A 88 -18.11 12.89 -16.22
C PRO A 88 -18.90 14.05 -15.59
N ALA A 89 -18.28 14.79 -14.67
CA ALA A 89 -18.76 16.05 -14.13
C ALA A 89 -17.58 16.82 -13.52
N PHE A 90 -17.84 18.09 -13.23
CA PHE A 90 -16.92 18.96 -12.51
C PHE A 90 -17.54 19.38 -11.18
N TRP A 91 -16.70 19.54 -10.18
CA TRP A 91 -17.05 20.03 -8.86
C TRP A 91 -16.28 21.31 -8.56
N THR A 92 -16.96 22.29 -7.98
CA THR A 92 -16.37 23.55 -7.53
C THR A 92 -16.71 23.76 -6.05
N PRO A 93 -15.73 23.93 -5.15
CA PRO A 93 -15.99 24.03 -3.72
C PRO A 93 -16.82 25.26 -3.37
N THR A 94 -17.85 25.08 -2.54
CA THR A 94 -18.63 26.17 -1.94
C THR A 94 -18.47 26.21 -0.42
N LYS A 95 -18.26 25.04 0.22
CA LYS A 95 -17.99 24.88 1.65
C LYS A 95 -16.56 24.41 1.89
N PHE A 96 -16.11 24.49 3.15
CA PHE A 96 -14.83 23.93 3.63
C PHE A 96 -13.59 24.35 2.82
N ARG A 97 -13.56 25.62 2.41
CA ARG A 97 -12.47 26.18 1.62
C ARG A 97 -11.27 26.52 2.52
N LEU A 98 -10.10 25.95 2.23
CA LEU A 98 -8.85 26.25 2.94
C LEU A 98 -8.47 27.73 2.86
N ASN A 99 -8.65 28.34 1.69
CA ASN A 99 -8.53 29.79 1.50
C ASN A 99 -9.84 30.34 0.94
N LYS A 100 -10.57 31.12 1.76
CA LYS A 100 -11.85 31.75 1.39
C LYS A 100 -11.66 32.93 0.44
N ASN A 101 -10.48 33.57 0.46
CA ASN A 101 -10.18 34.79 -0.28
C ASN A 101 -9.69 34.53 -1.71
N ALA A 102 -9.16 33.33 -1.99
CA ALA A 102 -8.82 32.92 -3.35
C ALA A 102 -10.08 32.61 -4.19
N PRO A 103 -10.02 32.55 -5.53
CA PRO A 103 -11.11 32.02 -6.34
C PRO A 103 -11.23 30.49 -6.17
N ALA A 104 -12.47 29.97 -6.17
CA ALA A 104 -12.71 28.53 -6.08
C ALA A 104 -12.24 27.81 -7.35
N GLN A 105 -11.37 26.81 -7.21
CA GLN A 105 -10.86 26.04 -8.35
C GLN A 105 -11.83 24.90 -8.70
N ARG A 106 -12.25 24.85 -9.96
CA ARG A 106 -13.06 23.77 -10.52
C ARG A 106 -12.18 22.55 -10.83
N ILE A 107 -12.59 21.38 -10.35
CA ILE A 107 -11.87 20.11 -10.55
C ILE A 107 -12.81 19.01 -11.07
N GLY A 108 -12.26 17.96 -11.66
CA GLY A 108 -13.05 16.82 -12.12
C GLY A 108 -13.64 16.01 -10.96
N LEU A 109 -14.80 15.38 -11.17
CA LEU A 109 -15.48 14.57 -10.14
C LEU A 109 -14.57 13.49 -9.53
N TYR A 110 -13.76 12.81 -10.35
CA TYR A 110 -12.82 11.80 -9.84
C TYR A 110 -11.60 12.41 -9.11
N HIS A 111 -11.21 13.65 -9.41
CA HIS A 111 -10.19 14.35 -8.61
C HIS A 111 -10.76 14.72 -7.25
N TRP A 112 -12.01 15.20 -7.20
CA TRP A 112 -12.70 15.44 -5.94
C TRP A 112 -12.76 14.16 -5.09
N PHE A 113 -13.20 13.04 -5.68
CA PHE A 113 -13.30 11.77 -4.96
C PHE A 113 -11.93 11.24 -4.50
N HIS A 114 -10.88 11.38 -5.32
CA HIS A 114 -9.50 11.06 -4.92
C HIS A 114 -9.09 11.81 -3.66
N ILE A 115 -9.28 13.13 -3.64
CA ILE A 115 -8.92 13.98 -2.48
C ILE A 115 -9.73 13.60 -1.23
N GLN A 116 -11.02 13.23 -1.37
CA GLN A 116 -11.81 12.78 -0.22
C GLN A 116 -11.26 11.46 0.35
N MET A 117 -10.89 10.51 -0.52
CA MET A 117 -10.30 9.24 -0.09
C MET A 117 -8.91 9.43 0.50
N ASP A 118 -8.09 10.34 -0.07
CA ASP A 118 -6.79 10.71 0.48
C ASP A 118 -6.94 11.30 1.87
N PHE A 119 -7.93 12.19 2.09
CA PHE A 119 -8.18 12.77 3.41
C PHE A 119 -8.52 11.69 4.44
N LEU A 120 -9.44 10.76 4.12
CA LEU A 120 -9.79 9.66 5.00
C LEU A 120 -8.61 8.71 5.24
N TRP A 121 -7.83 8.43 4.19
CA TRP A 121 -6.65 7.59 4.26
C TRP A 121 -5.55 8.22 5.14
N VAL A 122 -5.31 9.53 5.03
CA VAL A 122 -4.37 10.26 5.88
C VAL A 122 -4.86 10.29 7.33
N LEU A 123 -6.15 10.55 7.56
CA LEU A 123 -6.72 10.51 8.91
C LEU A 123 -6.54 9.11 9.54
N ASN A 124 -6.85 8.07 8.79
CA ASN A 124 -6.63 6.68 9.19
C ASN A 124 -5.15 6.42 9.51
N GLY A 125 -4.24 6.90 8.64
CA GLY A 125 -2.80 6.80 8.83
C GLY A 125 -2.29 7.53 10.08
N VAL A 126 -2.83 8.71 10.40
CA VAL A 126 -2.49 9.43 11.65
C VAL A 126 -2.92 8.63 12.86
N ILE A 127 -4.15 8.10 12.87
CA ILE A 127 -4.65 7.25 13.96
C ILE A 127 -3.78 5.98 14.09
N PHE A 128 -3.45 5.36 12.96
CA PHE A 128 -2.55 4.20 12.91
C PHE A 128 -1.20 4.52 13.53
N ILE A 129 -0.54 5.61 13.14
CA ILE A 129 0.77 6.00 13.68
C ILE A 129 0.69 6.24 15.20
N VAL A 130 -0.35 6.94 15.68
CA VAL A 130 -0.53 7.14 17.13
C VAL A 130 -0.67 5.81 17.86
N LEU A 131 -1.58 4.94 17.41
CA LEU A 131 -1.78 3.63 18.03
C LEU A 131 -0.53 2.75 17.96
N LEU A 132 0.18 2.78 16.84
CA LEU A 132 1.41 2.03 16.60
C LEU A 132 2.49 2.38 17.65
N PHE A 133 2.67 3.66 17.95
CA PHE A 133 3.63 4.09 18.97
C PHE A 133 3.13 3.88 20.39
N VAL A 134 1.87 4.23 20.68
CA VAL A 134 1.29 4.10 22.04
C VAL A 134 1.23 2.65 22.52
N THR A 135 1.00 1.69 21.61
CA THR A 135 0.87 0.27 21.95
C THR A 135 2.19 -0.51 21.83
N GLY A 136 3.29 0.16 21.47
CA GLY A 136 4.59 -0.51 21.25
C GLY A 136 4.69 -1.32 19.96
N GLN A 137 3.60 -1.41 19.17
CA GLN A 137 3.54 -2.20 17.93
C GLN A 137 4.51 -1.70 16.85
N TRP A 138 5.02 -0.48 16.97
CA TRP A 138 6.08 0.06 16.09
C TRP A 138 7.32 -0.83 16.03
N MET A 139 7.66 -1.52 17.13
CA MET A 139 8.85 -2.39 17.23
C MET A 139 8.81 -3.55 16.23
N ARG A 140 7.61 -3.93 15.75
CA ARG A 140 7.42 -5.02 14.79
C ARG A 140 7.65 -4.59 13.34
N ILE A 141 7.64 -3.30 13.03
CA ILE A 141 7.74 -2.78 11.65
C ILE A 141 8.84 -1.74 11.46
N VAL A 142 9.54 -1.37 12.51
CA VAL A 142 10.72 -0.50 12.46
C VAL A 142 11.93 -1.36 12.78
N PRO A 143 13.00 -1.34 11.94
CA PRO A 143 14.22 -2.05 12.24
C PRO A 143 14.82 -1.63 13.59
N THR A 144 15.07 -2.61 14.46
CA THR A 144 15.68 -2.41 15.78
C THR A 144 17.13 -2.91 15.86
N SER A 145 17.59 -3.65 14.84
CA SER A 145 18.97 -4.11 14.68
C SER A 145 19.44 -3.94 13.24
N TRP A 146 20.76 -3.77 13.06
CA TRP A 146 21.41 -3.78 11.74
C TRP A 146 21.40 -5.16 11.07
N ASP A 147 21.18 -6.23 11.83
CA ASP A 147 21.04 -7.60 11.32
C ASP A 147 19.82 -7.76 10.39
N VAL A 148 18.93 -6.78 10.36
CA VAL A 148 17.76 -6.76 9.46
C VAL A 148 18.18 -6.87 8.00
N PHE A 149 19.31 -6.26 7.61
CA PHE A 149 19.74 -6.23 6.20
C PHE A 149 20.23 -7.58 5.69
N PRO A 150 21.19 -8.27 6.35
CA PRO A 150 21.58 -9.61 5.92
C PRO A 150 20.43 -10.62 6.05
N ASN A 151 19.59 -10.52 7.09
CA ASN A 151 18.41 -11.37 7.20
C ASN A 151 17.38 -11.11 6.09
N ALA A 152 17.18 -9.85 5.68
CA ALA A 152 16.27 -9.54 4.58
C ALA A 152 16.79 -10.08 3.24
N LEU A 153 18.12 -10.05 3.02
CA LEU A 153 18.74 -10.66 1.85
C LEU A 153 18.54 -12.18 1.85
N SER A 154 18.75 -12.83 3.00
CA SER A 154 18.49 -14.27 3.17
C SER A 154 17.03 -14.62 2.89
N ALA A 155 16.08 -13.92 3.53
CA ALA A 155 14.65 -14.13 3.29
C ALA A 155 14.27 -13.89 1.82
N GLY A 156 14.82 -12.84 1.19
CA GLY A 156 14.61 -12.55 -0.23
C GLY A 156 15.09 -13.67 -1.15
N LEU A 157 16.26 -14.26 -0.87
CA LEU A 157 16.76 -15.43 -1.60
C LEU A 157 15.86 -16.65 -1.41
N GLN A 158 15.40 -16.89 -0.18
CA GLN A 158 14.47 -17.98 0.15
C GLN A 158 13.15 -17.84 -0.64
N TYR A 159 12.51 -16.66 -0.60
CA TYR A 159 11.33 -16.37 -1.41
C TYR A 159 11.58 -16.53 -2.92
N ALA A 160 12.72 -16.03 -3.43
CA ALA A 160 13.06 -16.13 -4.85
C ALA A 160 13.29 -17.59 -5.30
N SER A 161 13.79 -18.45 -4.42
CA SER A 161 14.03 -19.87 -4.69
C SER A 161 12.78 -20.75 -4.66
N LEU A 162 11.63 -20.18 -4.28
CA LEU A 162 10.40 -20.92 -4.00
C LEU A 162 10.61 -21.98 -2.89
N ASP A 163 11.38 -21.64 -1.87
CA ASP A 163 11.47 -22.41 -0.63
C ASP A 163 11.51 -21.41 0.53
N TRP A 164 10.34 -21.21 1.11
CA TRP A 164 9.98 -20.04 1.91
C TRP A 164 10.60 -20.08 3.31
N PRO A 165 10.95 -18.91 3.88
CA PRO A 165 11.43 -18.84 5.25
C PRO A 165 10.36 -19.30 6.25
N SER A 166 10.79 -19.88 7.37
CA SER A 166 9.91 -20.23 8.48
C SER A 166 9.47 -18.96 9.23
N ASP A 167 8.37 -18.38 8.79
CA ASP A 167 7.84 -17.14 9.35
C ASP A 167 6.78 -17.40 10.42
N ASN A 168 6.85 -16.67 11.54
CA ASN A 168 5.79 -16.63 12.55
C ASN A 168 5.32 -15.21 12.80
N ALA A 169 4.49 -14.69 11.89
CA ALA A 169 3.97 -13.32 11.92
C ALA A 169 3.23 -12.94 13.22
N TRP A 170 2.76 -13.91 14.01
CA TRP A 170 2.18 -13.66 15.33
C TRP A 170 3.22 -13.18 16.34
N VAL A 171 4.43 -13.73 16.27
CA VAL A 171 5.56 -13.36 17.13
C VAL A 171 6.36 -12.23 16.49
N ASN A 172 6.78 -12.42 15.24
CA ASN A 172 7.66 -11.51 14.54
C ASN A 172 7.57 -11.67 13.01
N TYR A 173 7.69 -10.57 12.29
CA TYR A 173 7.82 -10.60 10.84
C TYR A 173 9.26 -10.94 10.44
N ASN A 174 9.44 -11.53 9.26
CA ASN A 174 10.80 -11.63 8.73
C ASN A 174 11.34 -10.25 8.33
N SER A 175 12.66 -10.16 8.23
CA SER A 175 13.36 -8.90 8.05
C SER A 175 13.06 -8.24 6.69
N LEU A 176 12.75 -9.03 5.66
CA LEU A 176 12.31 -8.49 4.36
C LEU A 176 10.93 -7.82 4.48
N GLN A 177 10.00 -8.46 5.19
CA GLN A 177 8.70 -7.88 5.52
C GLN A 177 8.84 -6.62 6.38
N VAL A 178 9.68 -6.63 7.42
CA VAL A 178 9.95 -5.45 8.27
C VAL A 178 10.45 -4.27 7.41
N LEU A 179 11.44 -4.47 6.55
CA LEU A 179 11.93 -3.41 5.67
C LEU A 179 10.86 -2.93 4.69
N ALA A 180 10.06 -3.84 4.13
CA ALA A 180 8.97 -3.48 3.24
C ALA A 180 7.88 -2.66 3.95
N TYR A 181 7.51 -3.03 5.18
CA TYR A 181 6.53 -2.30 5.99
C TYR A 181 7.08 -0.95 6.43
N PHE A 182 8.33 -0.88 6.86
CA PHE A 182 9.00 0.37 7.21
C PHE A 182 9.01 1.34 6.03
N LEU A 183 9.46 0.87 4.86
CA LEU A 183 9.49 1.64 3.62
C LEU A 183 8.08 2.11 3.22
N THR A 184 7.08 1.24 3.33
CA THR A 184 5.69 1.56 2.97
C THR A 184 5.12 2.65 3.88
N VAL A 185 5.25 2.48 5.20
CA VAL A 185 4.60 3.32 6.22
C VAL A 185 5.35 4.63 6.43
N PHE A 186 6.68 4.59 6.56
CA PHE A 186 7.47 5.75 6.99
C PHE A 186 8.14 6.51 5.84
N ILE A 187 8.11 5.99 4.62
CA ILE A 187 8.75 6.62 3.47
C ILE A 187 7.75 6.82 2.33
N ALA A 188 7.21 5.75 1.75
CA ALA A 188 6.32 5.81 0.60
C ALA A 188 5.04 6.59 0.90
N ALA A 189 4.36 6.30 2.01
CA ALA A 189 3.16 7.03 2.43
C ALA A 189 3.41 8.54 2.65
N PRO A 190 4.41 8.97 3.43
CA PRO A 190 4.76 10.38 3.55
C PRO A 190 5.12 11.05 2.21
N ILE A 191 5.80 10.35 1.30
CA ILE A 191 6.07 10.87 -0.05
C ILE A 191 4.76 11.05 -0.82
N ALA A 192 3.84 10.07 -0.81
CA ALA A 192 2.53 10.18 -1.44
C ALA A 192 1.74 11.39 -0.90
N ILE A 193 1.71 11.58 0.42
CA ILE A 193 1.02 12.70 1.07
C ILE A 193 1.64 14.02 0.63
N LYS A 194 2.96 14.19 0.76
CA LYS A 194 3.66 15.43 0.40
C LYS A 194 3.47 15.76 -1.08
N THR A 195 3.67 14.78 -1.96
CA THR A 195 3.51 14.98 -3.40
C THR A 195 2.05 15.25 -3.78
N GLY A 196 1.09 14.58 -3.13
CA GLY A 196 -0.34 14.82 -3.30
C GLY A 196 -0.77 16.23 -2.88
N LEU A 197 -0.32 16.70 -1.71
CA LEU A 197 -0.55 18.07 -1.24
C LEU A 197 0.02 19.09 -2.23
N ARG A 198 1.25 18.88 -2.73
CA ARG A 198 1.89 19.77 -3.71
C ARG A 198 1.14 19.84 -5.06
N LEU A 199 0.48 18.75 -5.45
CA LEU A 199 -0.30 18.65 -6.69
C LEU A 199 -1.76 19.05 -6.49
N SER A 200 -2.22 19.16 -5.24
CA SER A 200 -3.61 19.40 -4.93
C SER A 200 -4.03 20.82 -5.29
N PRO A 201 -5.14 20.99 -6.04
CA PRO A 201 -5.70 22.31 -6.35
C PRO A 201 -6.33 22.99 -5.12
N LEU A 202 -6.58 22.23 -4.05
CA LEU A 202 -7.13 22.77 -2.80
C LEU A 202 -6.03 23.31 -1.87
N TRP A 203 -4.79 22.88 -2.04
CA TRP A 203 -3.68 23.31 -1.20
C TRP A 203 -3.17 24.70 -1.63
N PRO A 204 -2.74 25.56 -0.68
CA PRO A 204 -2.15 26.86 -1.01
C PRO A 204 -0.98 26.72 -1.97
N LYS A 205 -0.99 27.52 -3.05
CA LYS A 205 0.07 27.56 -4.07
C LYS A 205 1.27 28.43 -3.67
N GLU A 206 1.20 29.02 -2.49
CA GLU A 206 2.20 29.90 -1.90
C GLU A 206 2.89 29.16 -0.74
N GLY A 207 4.15 29.52 -0.45
CA GLY A 207 4.91 28.94 0.67
C GLY A 207 6.12 28.11 0.26
N TRP A 208 6.84 27.57 1.27
CA TRP A 208 8.12 26.89 1.08
C TRP A 208 8.03 25.64 0.19
N MET A 209 6.93 24.89 0.26
CA MET A 209 6.73 23.68 -0.53
C MET A 209 6.69 23.95 -2.03
N HIS A 210 6.09 25.07 -2.46
CA HIS A 210 6.05 25.46 -3.88
C HIS A 210 7.38 26.04 -4.37
N ARG A 211 8.17 26.66 -3.47
CA ARG A 211 9.49 27.23 -3.79
C ARG A 211 10.57 26.16 -3.94
N VAL A 212 10.59 25.18 -3.04
CA VAL A 212 11.67 24.19 -2.96
C VAL A 212 11.36 22.93 -3.77
N PHE A 213 10.08 22.62 -4.01
CA PHE A 213 9.67 21.37 -4.64
C PHE A 213 8.95 21.60 -5.99
N PRO A 214 9.64 21.37 -7.13
CA PRO A 214 9.08 21.55 -8.46
C PRO A 214 7.89 20.62 -8.74
N GLU A 215 6.88 21.13 -9.45
CA GLU A 215 5.69 20.34 -9.77
C GLU A 215 6.00 19.09 -10.61
N LYS A 216 6.94 19.20 -11.56
CA LYS A 216 7.37 18.07 -12.39
C LYS A 216 7.93 16.91 -11.53
N LEU A 217 8.74 17.24 -10.54
CA LEU A 217 9.30 16.28 -9.60
C LEU A 217 8.20 15.67 -8.72
N ALA A 218 7.33 16.51 -8.16
CA ALA A 218 6.19 16.05 -7.36
C ALA A 218 5.32 15.06 -8.13
N ARG A 219 4.97 15.37 -9.37
CA ARG A 219 4.18 14.50 -10.25
C ARG A 219 4.89 13.18 -10.55
N SER A 220 6.18 13.23 -10.85
CA SER A 220 6.96 12.01 -11.12
C SER A 220 7.02 11.10 -9.90
N LEU A 221 7.35 11.65 -8.73
CA LEU A 221 7.42 10.90 -7.48
C LEU A 221 6.05 10.34 -7.08
N HIS A 222 4.98 11.12 -7.20
CA HIS A 222 3.63 10.65 -6.91
C HIS A 222 3.23 9.44 -7.77
N VAL A 223 3.56 9.46 -9.06
CA VAL A 223 3.32 8.34 -9.97
C VAL A 223 4.21 7.14 -9.63
N ILE A 224 5.47 7.35 -9.27
CA ILE A 224 6.37 6.27 -8.83
C ILE A 224 5.79 5.59 -7.58
N VAL A 225 5.33 6.36 -6.60
CA VAL A 225 4.73 5.81 -5.38
C VAL A 225 3.42 5.07 -5.67
N LEU A 226 2.60 5.56 -6.60
CA LEU A 226 1.41 4.84 -7.06
C LEU A 226 1.76 3.44 -7.60
N PHE A 227 2.78 3.34 -8.45
CA PHE A 227 3.25 2.04 -8.96
C PHE A 227 3.86 1.17 -7.87
N TYR A 228 4.64 1.77 -6.97
CA TYR A 228 5.18 1.06 -5.80
C TYR A 228 4.06 0.42 -4.97
N PHE A 229 3.02 1.18 -4.60
CA PHE A 229 1.90 0.64 -3.83
C PHE A 229 1.18 -0.49 -4.57
N PHE A 230 0.98 -0.34 -5.89
CA PHE A 230 0.38 -1.40 -6.69
C PHE A 230 1.21 -2.69 -6.65
N VAL A 231 2.52 -2.61 -6.87
CA VAL A 231 3.43 -3.77 -6.82
C VAL A 231 3.48 -4.36 -5.41
N PHE A 232 3.62 -3.51 -4.39
CA PHE A 232 3.63 -3.93 -2.99
C PHE A 232 2.36 -4.73 -2.64
N ILE A 233 1.17 -4.23 -3.00
CA ILE A 233 -0.10 -4.91 -2.74
C ILE A 233 -0.14 -6.27 -3.43
N VAL A 234 0.24 -6.35 -4.71
CA VAL A 234 0.24 -7.61 -5.46
C VAL A 234 1.15 -8.63 -4.78
N VAL A 235 2.41 -8.26 -4.52
CA VAL A 235 3.39 -9.16 -3.89
C VAL A 235 2.93 -9.55 -2.48
N HIS A 236 2.51 -8.59 -1.66
CA HIS A 236 2.06 -8.80 -0.30
C HIS A 236 0.89 -9.78 -0.23
N VAL A 237 -0.15 -9.56 -1.04
CA VAL A 237 -1.33 -10.43 -1.09
C VAL A 237 -0.96 -11.83 -1.61
N THR A 238 -0.11 -11.93 -2.63
CA THR A 238 0.38 -13.23 -3.10
C THR A 238 1.06 -13.99 -1.96
N LEU A 239 1.98 -13.35 -1.22
CA LEU A 239 2.66 -13.99 -0.10
C LEU A 239 1.68 -14.43 1.00
N VAL A 240 0.68 -13.62 1.34
CA VAL A 240 -0.38 -14.02 2.30
C VAL A 240 -1.02 -15.35 1.90
N PHE A 241 -1.33 -15.54 0.62
CA PHE A 241 -2.00 -16.75 0.13
C PHE A 241 -1.05 -17.94 -0.07
N THR A 242 0.24 -17.71 -0.32
CA THR A 242 1.21 -18.78 -0.56
C THR A 242 1.97 -19.23 0.69
N THR A 243 1.89 -18.53 1.82
CA THR A 243 2.60 -18.87 3.08
C THR A 243 1.69 -19.36 4.20
N GLY A 244 0.56 -19.96 3.86
CA GLY A 244 -0.42 -20.44 4.84
C GLY A 244 -1.59 -19.48 5.02
N ALA A 245 -2.37 -19.31 3.95
CA ALA A 245 -3.50 -18.37 3.85
C ALA A 245 -4.41 -18.36 5.08
N LEU A 246 -4.86 -19.52 5.55
CA LEU A 246 -5.83 -19.59 6.65
C LEU A 246 -5.25 -19.02 7.96
N ARG A 247 -3.99 -19.35 8.28
CA ARG A 247 -3.31 -18.81 9.46
C ARG A 247 -3.06 -17.31 9.32
N ASN A 248 -2.55 -16.87 8.17
CA ASN A 248 -2.29 -15.45 7.89
C ASN A 248 -3.56 -14.61 8.00
N LEU A 249 -4.69 -15.09 7.47
CA LEU A 249 -5.97 -14.41 7.56
C LEU A 249 -6.52 -14.36 8.99
N ASN A 250 -6.31 -15.40 9.82
CA ASN A 250 -6.66 -15.34 11.24
C ASN A 250 -5.84 -14.28 11.98
N ILE A 251 -4.52 -14.25 11.74
CA ILE A 251 -3.62 -13.28 12.36
C ILE A 251 -4.07 -11.85 12.02
N MET A 252 -4.34 -11.57 10.74
CA MET A 252 -4.66 -10.22 10.26
C MET A 252 -6.09 -9.77 10.56
N PHE A 253 -7.08 -10.65 10.43
CA PHE A 253 -8.50 -10.26 10.52
C PHE A 253 -9.17 -10.68 11.82
N ALA A 254 -8.79 -11.84 12.37
CA ALA A 254 -9.43 -12.38 13.57
C ALA A 254 -8.59 -12.21 14.85
N GLY A 255 -7.38 -11.66 14.75
CA GLY A 255 -6.52 -11.39 15.91
C GLY A 255 -6.13 -12.64 16.70
N ASN A 256 -5.93 -13.79 16.04
CA ASN A 256 -5.43 -15.02 16.65
C ASN A 256 -4.50 -15.78 15.69
N ASP A 257 -3.65 -16.66 16.21
CA ASP A 257 -2.63 -17.40 15.44
C ASP A 257 -3.06 -18.81 15.00
N GLY A 258 -4.34 -19.15 15.19
CA GLY A 258 -4.93 -20.42 14.80
C GLY A 258 -5.26 -20.52 13.31
N THR A 259 -5.92 -21.62 12.95
CA THR A 259 -6.32 -21.95 11.57
C THR A 259 -7.84 -22.07 11.42
N SER A 260 -8.60 -21.27 12.19
CA SER A 260 -10.06 -21.24 12.10
C SER A 260 -10.55 -20.58 10.80
N TRP A 261 -11.83 -20.74 10.44
CA TRP A 261 -12.40 -20.04 9.27
C TRP A 261 -12.81 -18.58 9.56
N LEU A 262 -12.69 -18.11 10.82
CA LEU A 262 -13.15 -16.78 11.22
C LEU A 262 -12.42 -15.67 10.45
N GLY A 263 -11.08 -15.70 10.41
CA GLY A 263 -10.29 -14.71 9.69
C GLY A 263 -10.60 -14.70 8.18
N ALA A 264 -10.79 -15.88 7.58
CA ALA A 264 -11.18 -16.00 6.18
C ALA A 264 -12.57 -15.42 5.90
N GLY A 265 -13.55 -15.66 6.79
CA GLY A 265 -14.89 -15.06 6.70
C GLY A 265 -14.88 -13.54 6.82
N MET A 266 -14.10 -13.00 7.76
CA MET A 266 -13.92 -11.56 7.94
C MET A 266 -13.21 -10.90 6.74
N PHE A 267 -12.23 -11.59 6.15
CA PHE A 267 -11.61 -11.16 4.90
C PHE A 267 -12.62 -11.16 3.75
N ALA A 268 -13.44 -12.22 3.59
CA ALA A 268 -14.47 -12.27 2.56
C ALA A 268 -15.48 -11.12 2.70
N LEU A 269 -15.92 -10.82 3.92
CA LEU A 269 -16.79 -9.67 4.20
C LEU A 269 -16.13 -8.34 3.82
N SER A 270 -14.83 -8.20 4.11
CA SER A 270 -14.04 -7.02 3.73
C SER A 270 -13.97 -6.85 2.21
N VAL A 271 -13.76 -7.94 1.47
CA VAL A 271 -13.78 -7.93 0.00
C VAL A 271 -15.17 -7.55 -0.53
N VAL A 272 -16.25 -8.08 0.06
CA VAL A 272 -17.62 -7.69 -0.31
C VAL A 272 -17.84 -6.19 -0.10
N ALA A 273 -17.44 -5.64 1.05
CA ALA A 273 -17.53 -4.21 1.32
C ALA A 273 -16.78 -3.36 0.28
N MET A 274 -15.58 -3.80 -0.10
CA MET A 274 -14.79 -3.17 -1.16
C MET A 274 -15.46 -3.23 -2.53
N VAL A 275 -16.04 -4.38 -2.90
CA VAL A 275 -16.76 -4.55 -4.17
C VAL A 275 -18.00 -3.64 -4.18
N ILE A 276 -18.75 -3.58 -3.08
CA ILE A 276 -19.87 -2.65 -2.94
C ILE A 276 -19.39 -1.20 -3.15
N GLY A 277 -18.38 -0.76 -2.41
CA GLY A 277 -17.82 0.58 -2.59
C GLY A 277 -17.32 0.84 -4.02
N TRP A 278 -16.70 -0.15 -4.67
CA TRP A 278 -16.27 -0.08 -6.06
C TRP A 278 -17.43 0.15 -7.02
N LEU A 279 -18.54 -0.58 -6.84
CA LEU A 279 -19.75 -0.46 -7.63
C LEU A 279 -20.48 0.86 -7.37
N LEU A 280 -20.39 1.40 -6.15
CA LEU A 280 -20.95 2.69 -5.76
C LEU A 280 -20.18 3.88 -6.33
N MET A 281 -18.95 3.68 -6.84
CA MET A 281 -18.14 4.72 -7.47
C MET A 281 -18.62 5.13 -8.87
N ARG A 282 -19.94 5.22 -9.08
CA ARG A 282 -20.58 5.66 -10.33
C ARG A 282 -20.90 7.15 -10.26
N PRO A 283 -20.86 7.89 -11.39
CA PRO A 283 -21.16 9.32 -11.38
C PRO A 283 -22.55 9.66 -10.82
N SER A 284 -23.56 8.82 -11.05
CA SER A 284 -24.92 9.02 -10.53
C SER A 284 -24.98 9.06 -9.00
N ILE A 285 -24.03 8.42 -8.32
CA ILE A 285 -23.96 8.36 -6.85
C ILE A 285 -23.01 9.44 -6.33
N LEU A 286 -21.86 9.61 -6.98
CA LEU A 286 -20.86 10.60 -6.54
C LEU A 286 -21.32 12.05 -6.72
N LYS A 287 -22.11 12.37 -7.76
CA LYS A 287 -22.58 13.75 -8.02
C LYS A 287 -23.43 14.30 -6.84
N PRO A 288 -24.48 13.61 -6.34
CA PRO A 288 -25.22 14.05 -5.15
C PRO A 288 -24.36 14.23 -3.90
N ILE A 289 -23.42 13.31 -3.65
CA ILE A 289 -22.53 13.40 -2.48
C ILE A 289 -21.62 14.62 -2.59
N ALA A 290 -21.04 14.85 -3.78
CA ALA A 290 -20.19 16.01 -4.04
C ALA A 290 -20.97 17.34 -3.90
N ALA A 291 -22.27 17.33 -4.23
CA ALA A 291 -23.13 18.51 -4.13
C ALA A 291 -23.30 19.03 -2.68
N PHE A 292 -23.07 18.20 -1.66
CA PHE A 292 -23.13 18.63 -0.26
C PHE A 292 -22.09 19.72 0.10
N SER A 293 -20.93 19.67 -0.57
CA SER A 293 -19.75 20.51 -0.28
C SER A 293 -19.40 21.51 -1.39
N GLY A 294 -20.07 21.43 -2.54
CA GLY A 294 -19.75 22.26 -3.70
C GLY A 294 -20.80 22.21 -4.81
N LYS A 295 -20.62 23.06 -5.81
CA LYS A 295 -21.46 23.06 -7.02
C LYS A 295 -20.98 21.99 -7.99
N VAL A 296 -21.89 21.13 -8.47
CA VAL A 296 -21.61 20.08 -9.45
C VAL A 296 -22.22 20.45 -10.80
N GLN A 297 -21.45 20.27 -11.89
CA GLN A 297 -21.87 20.59 -13.26
C GLN A 297 -21.45 19.50 -14.24
N GLY A 298 -22.34 19.20 -15.20
CA GLY A 298 -22.19 18.12 -16.18
C GLY A 298 -22.79 16.81 -15.73
#